data_AF-A0A537R8E4-F1
#
_entry.id   AF-A0A537R8E4-F1
#
_cell.length_a   1.000
_cell.length_b   1.000
_cell.length_c   1.000
_cell.angle_alpha   90.00
_cell.angle_beta   90.00
_cell.angle_gamma   90.00
#
_symmetry.space_group_name_H-M   'P 1'
#
loop_
_entity.id
_entity.type
_entity.pdbx_description
1 polymer ?
#
loop_
_entity_poly.entity_id
_entity_poly.type
_entity_poly.pdbx_seq_one_letter_code
_entity_poly.pdbx_strand_id
1 'polypeptide(L)'
;NPDRQRLLDRFTMKDLAFKAVGVGSVGTFCCVALFMTDDNEPLFLQVKQAQRSVLERLGGKLAYKGNQGRRVVEGQQMMQAASDIFLGATQDDATGRQFYVRTLKNRRLGAVSEISEGEALSDYAQLCGRTLARAHARSGDPAAIAGYTGKSDALDDAIASFATAYADQTSADHAALVKAKGTKPTATKKAKAA
;
A
#
# COMPACT_ATOMS: atom_id res chain seq x y z
N ASN A 1 14.11 11.12 -14.36
CA ASN A 1 15.49 10.64 -14.17
C ASN A 1 15.97 10.13 -15.52
N PRO A 2 16.89 10.85 -16.21
CA PRO A 2 17.20 10.59 -17.62
C PRO A 2 17.75 9.19 -17.89
N ASP A 3 18.51 8.59 -16.96
CA ASP A 3 19.04 7.22 -17.10
C ASP A 3 17.92 6.16 -17.08
N ARG A 4 16.95 6.28 -16.18
CA ARG A 4 15.77 5.39 -16.07
C ARG A 4 14.83 5.56 -17.23
N GLN A 5 14.68 6.78 -17.74
CA GLN A 5 13.92 7.04 -18.95
C GLN A 5 14.56 6.35 -20.15
N ARG A 6 15.88 6.51 -20.34
CA ARG A 6 16.61 5.84 -21.42
C ARG A 6 16.54 4.31 -21.36
N LEU A 7 16.47 3.74 -20.16
CA LEU A 7 16.22 2.31 -19.97
C LEU A 7 14.79 1.93 -20.38
N LEU A 8 13.79 2.71 -19.96
CA LEU A 8 12.38 2.46 -20.27
C LEU A 8 12.10 2.60 -21.78
N ASP A 9 12.80 3.49 -22.49
CA ASP A 9 12.68 3.69 -23.95
C ASP A 9 12.99 2.42 -24.77
N ARG A 10 13.65 1.41 -24.17
CA ARG A 10 13.92 0.11 -24.81
C ARG A 10 12.71 -0.82 -24.80
N PHE A 11 11.65 -0.44 -24.10
CA PHE A 11 10.45 -1.24 -23.97
C PHE A 11 9.26 -0.55 -24.61
N THR A 12 8.45 -1.34 -25.31
CA THR A 12 7.18 -0.91 -25.87
C THR A 12 6.03 -1.51 -25.07
N MET A 13 5.03 -0.70 -24.71
CA MET A 13 3.81 -1.21 -24.09
C MET A 13 3.06 -2.11 -25.09
N LYS A 14 2.77 -3.34 -24.69
CA LYS A 14 2.03 -4.32 -25.51
C LYS A 14 0.60 -4.55 -25.04
N ASP A 15 0.37 -4.50 -23.73
CA ASP A 15 -0.95 -4.79 -23.17
C ASP A 15 -1.17 -4.11 -21.81
N LEU A 16 -2.43 -4.02 -21.39
CA LEU A 16 -2.87 -3.45 -20.12
C LEU A 16 -4.01 -4.27 -19.52
N ALA A 17 -3.80 -4.80 -18.32
CA ALA A 17 -4.82 -5.54 -17.58
C ALA A 17 -5.21 -4.83 -16.28
N PHE A 18 -6.51 -4.71 -15.99
CA PHE A 18 -6.96 -4.27 -14.68
C PHE A 18 -6.60 -5.31 -13.61
N LYS A 19 -6.06 -4.84 -12.49
CA LYS A 19 -5.67 -5.69 -11.37
C LYS A 19 -6.47 -5.33 -10.13
N ALA A 20 -7.48 -6.14 -9.84
CA ALA A 20 -8.16 -6.13 -8.55
C ALA A 20 -7.31 -6.92 -7.54
N VAL A 21 -6.69 -6.24 -6.57
CA VAL A 21 -5.98 -6.90 -5.45
C VAL A 21 -6.22 -6.21 -4.12
N GLY A 22 -6.46 -7.01 -3.08
CA GLY A 22 -6.49 -6.61 -1.68
C GLY A 22 -7.61 -5.62 -1.31
N VAL A 23 -7.96 -5.57 -0.03
CA VAL A 23 -9.01 -4.67 0.49
C VAL A 23 -8.69 -3.18 0.28
N GLY A 24 -7.41 -2.82 0.20
CA GLY A 24 -6.97 -1.43 0.05
C GLY A 24 -7.05 -0.84 -1.37
N SER A 25 -7.33 -1.64 -2.40
CA SER A 25 -7.48 -1.13 -3.78
C SER A 25 -8.89 -1.30 -4.35
N VAL A 26 -9.81 -1.94 -3.62
CA VAL A 26 -11.20 -2.09 -4.07
C VAL A 26 -11.82 -0.71 -4.31
N GLY A 27 -12.41 -0.50 -5.48
CA GLY A 27 -13.01 0.79 -5.86
C GLY A 27 -12.02 1.86 -6.31
N THR A 28 -10.72 1.55 -6.44
CA THR A 28 -9.70 2.46 -6.97
C THR A 28 -9.08 1.93 -8.25
N PHE A 29 -8.58 2.82 -9.11
CA PHE A 29 -7.96 2.42 -10.36
C PHE A 29 -6.61 1.75 -10.11
N CYS A 30 -6.47 0.52 -10.61
CA CYS A 30 -5.24 -0.28 -10.51
C CYS A 30 -5.12 -1.17 -11.74
N CYS A 31 -4.03 -1.02 -12.48
CA CYS A 31 -3.74 -1.85 -13.65
C CYS A 31 -2.28 -2.28 -13.67
N VAL A 32 -2.00 -3.28 -14.51
CA VAL A 32 -0.67 -3.78 -14.83
C VAL A 32 -0.49 -3.62 -16.32
N ALA A 33 0.54 -2.87 -16.72
CA ALA A 33 0.96 -2.72 -18.10
C ALA A 33 2.09 -3.71 -18.38
N LEU A 34 1.95 -4.46 -19.48
CA LEU A 34 2.99 -5.28 -20.06
C LEU A 34 3.81 -4.44 -21.03
N PHE A 35 5.10 -4.34 -20.76
CA PHE A 35 6.10 -3.74 -21.63
C PHE A 35 7.03 -4.85 -22.13
N MET A 36 7.44 -4.79 -23.39
CA MET A 36 8.33 -5.79 -24.00
C MET A 36 9.47 -5.10 -24.74
N THR A 37 10.68 -5.65 -24.68
CA THR A 37 11.76 -5.31 -25.61
C THR A 37 11.52 -5.93 -26.98
N ASP A 38 12.33 -5.55 -27.98
CA ASP A 38 12.29 -6.15 -29.32
C ASP A 38 12.69 -7.65 -29.28
N ASP A 39 13.50 -8.05 -28.32
CA ASP A 39 13.91 -9.44 -28.07
C ASP A 39 12.87 -10.24 -27.24
N ASN A 40 11.69 -9.67 -27.00
CA ASN A 40 10.60 -10.25 -26.20
C ASN A 40 10.87 -10.41 -24.69
N GLU A 41 11.74 -9.57 -24.09
CA GLU A 41 11.94 -9.55 -22.64
C GLU A 41 10.84 -8.73 -21.93
N PRO A 42 10.12 -9.31 -20.94
CA PRO A 42 8.99 -8.65 -20.31
C PRO A 42 9.36 -7.74 -19.14
N LEU A 43 8.71 -6.58 -19.07
CA LEU A 43 8.67 -5.68 -17.92
C LEU A 43 7.21 -5.43 -17.53
N PHE A 44 6.86 -5.77 -16.29
CA PHE A 44 5.51 -5.53 -15.77
C PHE A 44 5.51 -4.31 -14.85
N LEU A 45 4.84 -3.24 -15.27
CA LEU A 45 4.66 -2.05 -14.45
C LEU A 45 3.23 -1.99 -13.91
N GLN A 46 3.11 -1.77 -12.60
CA GLN A 46 1.84 -1.57 -11.92
C GLN A 46 1.57 -0.07 -11.80
N VAL A 47 0.42 0.37 -12.30
CA VAL A 47 -0.08 1.74 -12.13
C VAL A 47 -1.18 1.72 -11.09
N LYS A 48 -1.04 2.54 -10.05
CA LYS A 48 -1.97 2.59 -8.92
C LYS A 48 -2.44 4.01 -8.68
N GLN A 49 -3.75 4.20 -8.55
CA GLN A 49 -4.33 5.47 -8.15
C GLN A 49 -3.85 5.84 -6.75
N ALA A 50 -3.33 7.06 -6.62
CA ALA A 50 -3.01 7.66 -5.35
C ALA A 50 -4.22 8.43 -4.82
N GLN A 51 -4.69 8.05 -3.64
CA GLN A 51 -5.72 8.80 -2.90
C GLN A 51 -5.06 9.71 -1.87
N ARG A 52 -5.85 10.64 -1.32
CA ARG A 52 -5.45 11.42 -0.14
C ARG A 52 -5.06 10.49 1.00
N SER A 53 -4.06 10.90 1.78
CA SER A 53 -3.65 10.09 2.93
C SER A 53 -4.79 10.01 3.95
N VAL A 54 -5.01 8.85 4.55
CA VAL A 54 -5.96 8.70 5.67
C VAL A 54 -5.57 9.59 6.85
N LEU A 55 -4.28 9.88 7.00
CA LEU A 55 -3.76 10.78 8.03
C LEU A 55 -4.21 12.23 7.84
N GLU A 56 -4.58 12.65 6.62
CA GLU A 56 -5.14 14.00 6.40
C GLU A 56 -6.47 14.18 7.15
N ARG A 57 -7.18 13.09 7.46
CA ARG A 57 -8.43 13.13 8.24
C ARG A 57 -8.21 13.51 9.71
N LEU A 58 -7.00 13.33 10.22
CA LEU A 58 -6.63 13.72 11.58
C LEU A 58 -6.39 15.24 11.69
N GLY A 59 -6.36 15.96 10.56
CA GLY A 59 -6.28 17.42 10.52
C GLY A 59 -4.89 18.00 10.78
N GLY A 60 -4.86 19.30 11.10
CA GLY A 60 -3.63 20.02 11.38
C GLY A 60 -2.66 20.12 10.18
N LYS A 61 -1.37 19.95 10.45
CA LYS A 61 -0.29 20.05 9.45
C LYS A 61 -0.11 18.79 8.60
N LEU A 62 -0.99 17.79 8.72
CA LEU A 62 -0.89 16.51 8.01
C LEU A 62 -1.44 16.55 6.58
N ALA A 63 -2.10 17.65 6.20
CA ALA A 63 -2.61 17.85 4.85
C ALA A 63 -1.49 18.03 3.82
N TYR A 64 -1.45 17.15 2.82
CA TYR A 64 -0.51 17.28 1.70
C TYR A 64 -1.14 18.05 0.54
N LYS A 65 -0.48 19.14 0.11
CA LYS A 65 -1.02 20.07 -0.91
C LYS A 65 -0.60 19.74 -2.35
N GLY A 66 0.25 18.74 -2.57
CA GLY A 66 0.76 18.38 -3.89
C GLY A 66 0.03 17.22 -4.57
N ASN A 67 0.66 16.69 -5.63
CA ASN A 67 0.20 15.49 -6.33
C ASN A 67 0.37 14.23 -5.43
N GLN A 68 -0.72 13.52 -5.17
CA GLN A 68 -0.78 12.35 -4.29
C GLN A 68 0.08 11.19 -4.80
N GLY A 69 0.27 11.05 -6.11
CA GLY A 69 1.22 10.09 -6.69
C GLY A 69 2.66 10.44 -6.30
N ARG A 70 3.00 11.73 -6.36
CA ARG A 70 4.29 12.25 -5.93
C ARG A 70 4.53 12.02 -4.43
N ARG A 71 3.52 12.27 -3.59
CA ARG A 71 3.56 11.96 -2.14
C ARG A 71 3.97 10.51 -1.87
N VAL A 72 3.38 9.57 -2.61
CA VAL A 72 3.64 8.13 -2.43
C VAL A 72 5.05 7.76 -2.89
N VAL A 73 5.53 8.34 -3.98
CA VAL A 73 6.88 8.10 -4.52
C VAL A 73 7.95 8.66 -3.60
N GLU A 74 7.83 9.93 -3.21
CA GLU A 74 8.79 10.60 -2.33
C GLU A 74 8.83 9.93 -0.95
N GLY A 75 7.66 9.60 -0.39
CA GLY A 75 7.58 8.85 0.87
C GLY A 75 8.33 7.53 0.82
N GLN A 76 8.18 6.76 -0.27
CA GLN A 76 8.92 5.51 -0.45
C GLN A 76 10.42 5.75 -0.61
N GLN A 77 10.86 6.77 -1.37
CA GLN A 77 12.28 7.10 -1.55
C GLN A 77 12.95 7.55 -0.25
N MET A 78 12.25 8.32 0.58
CA MET A 78 12.74 8.73 1.90
C MET A 78 12.86 7.54 2.86
N MET A 79 11.82 6.70 2.95
CA MET A 79 11.78 5.60 3.91
C MET A 79 12.65 4.40 3.50
N GLN A 80 12.63 3.99 2.22
CA GLN A 80 13.24 2.74 1.75
C GLN A 80 14.72 2.92 1.41
N ALA A 81 15.58 2.04 1.93
CA ALA A 81 17.03 2.12 1.66
C ALA A 81 17.34 1.87 0.17
N ALA A 82 16.55 1.02 -0.47
CA ALA A 82 16.52 0.80 -1.90
C ALA A 82 15.07 0.86 -2.38
N SER A 83 14.79 1.77 -3.31
CA SER A 83 13.47 1.91 -3.94
C SER A 83 13.47 1.27 -5.32
N ASP A 84 12.27 1.01 -5.83
CA ASP A 84 12.07 0.46 -7.17
C ASP A 84 12.61 1.41 -8.24
N ILE A 85 13.40 0.90 -9.20
CA ILE A 85 14.04 1.71 -10.23
C ILE A 85 13.06 2.42 -11.16
N PHE A 86 11.84 1.90 -11.29
CA PHE A 86 10.74 2.46 -12.07
C PHE A 86 9.68 3.13 -11.19
N LEU A 87 10.01 3.43 -9.92
CA LEU A 87 9.13 4.18 -9.05
C LEU A 87 8.95 5.61 -9.59
N GLY A 88 7.72 5.92 -10.03
CA GLY A 88 7.40 7.20 -10.65
C GLY A 88 6.00 7.68 -10.29
N ALA A 89 5.76 8.98 -10.46
CA ALA A 89 4.43 9.58 -10.35
C ALA A 89 3.97 10.01 -11.74
N THR A 90 2.68 9.85 -12.02
CA THR A 90 2.05 10.37 -13.23
C THR A 90 0.62 10.81 -12.92
N GLN A 91 -0.01 11.51 -13.85
CA GLN A 91 -1.40 11.94 -13.74
C GLN A 91 -2.10 11.78 -15.09
N ASP A 92 -3.41 11.57 -15.03
CA ASP A 92 -4.29 11.64 -16.17
C ASP A 92 -4.94 13.03 -16.18
N ASP A 93 -4.54 13.87 -17.12
CA ASP A 93 -5.00 15.25 -17.22
C ASP A 93 -6.50 15.34 -17.55
N ALA A 94 -7.06 14.36 -18.26
CA ALA A 94 -8.47 14.36 -18.64
C ALA A 94 -9.38 14.08 -17.44
N THR A 95 -8.96 13.18 -16.54
CA THR A 95 -9.76 12.82 -15.36
C THR A 95 -9.28 13.46 -14.06
N GLY A 96 -8.12 14.12 -14.07
CA GLY A 96 -7.45 14.65 -12.88
C GLY A 96 -6.95 13.56 -11.92
N ARG A 97 -6.99 12.28 -12.31
CA ARG A 97 -6.55 11.18 -11.45
C ARG A 97 -5.04 11.18 -11.34
N GLN A 98 -4.55 10.95 -10.13
CA GLN A 98 -3.13 10.95 -9.80
C GLN A 98 -2.68 9.53 -9.50
N PHE A 99 -1.50 9.16 -9.99
CA PHE A 99 -1.01 7.79 -9.96
C PHE A 99 0.43 7.72 -9.50
N TYR A 100 0.78 6.55 -8.96
CA TYR A 100 2.17 6.12 -8.86
C TYR A 100 2.35 4.82 -9.64
N VAL A 101 3.55 4.67 -10.22
CA VAL A 101 3.99 3.55 -11.05
C VAL A 101 5.14 2.85 -10.34
N ARG A 102 5.19 1.52 -10.40
CA ARG A 102 6.28 0.69 -9.86
C ARG A 102 6.34 -0.65 -10.58
N THR A 103 7.42 -1.38 -10.44
CA THR A 103 7.49 -2.78 -10.91
C THR A 103 6.45 -3.64 -10.17
N LEU A 104 5.81 -4.56 -10.88
CA LEU A 104 4.85 -5.48 -10.31
C LEU A 104 5.51 -6.41 -9.28
N LYS A 105 5.18 -6.22 -7.99
CA LYS A 105 5.58 -7.14 -6.93
C LYS A 105 4.57 -8.30 -6.85
N ASN A 106 4.99 -9.51 -7.21
CA ASN A 106 4.14 -10.72 -7.16
C ASN A 106 4.41 -11.62 -5.93
N ARG A 107 5.38 -11.28 -5.08
CA ARG A 107 5.60 -12.01 -3.83
C ARG A 107 4.53 -11.61 -2.81
N ARG A 108 3.80 -12.59 -2.29
CA ARG A 108 2.86 -12.41 -1.18
C ARG A 108 3.62 -12.63 0.13
N LEU A 109 3.62 -11.62 1.00
CA LEU A 109 4.14 -11.76 2.37
C LEU A 109 3.22 -12.63 3.26
N GLY A 110 1.98 -12.90 2.83
CA GLY A 110 1.03 -13.74 3.57
C GLY A 110 1.48 -15.20 3.74
N ALA A 111 2.42 -15.67 2.92
CA ALA A 111 3.00 -17.00 3.10
C ALA A 111 3.93 -17.08 4.33
N VAL A 112 4.39 -15.93 4.88
CA VAL A 112 5.30 -15.94 6.05
C VAL A 112 4.61 -16.54 7.26
N SER A 113 3.33 -16.24 7.51
CA SER A 113 2.59 -16.87 8.62
C SER A 113 2.30 -18.36 8.40
N GLU A 114 2.29 -18.83 7.16
CA GLU A 114 2.06 -20.24 6.82
C GLU A 114 3.32 -21.10 6.99
N ILE A 115 4.50 -20.48 7.08
CA ILE A 115 5.81 -21.15 7.12
C ILE A 115 6.52 -20.92 8.48
N SER A 116 5.94 -20.10 9.35
CA SER A 116 6.53 -19.78 10.66
C SER A 116 6.23 -20.86 11.70
N GLU A 117 7.26 -21.61 12.08
CA GLU A 117 7.25 -22.52 13.25
C GLU A 117 8.18 -21.99 14.35
N GLY A 118 7.90 -22.33 15.61
CA GLY A 118 8.75 -21.97 16.75
C GLY A 118 8.95 -20.45 16.92
N GLU A 119 10.20 -20.00 17.05
CA GLU A 119 10.55 -18.59 17.30
C GLU A 119 10.45 -17.68 16.06
N ALA A 120 10.10 -18.23 14.88
CA ALA A 120 10.04 -17.47 13.62
C ALA A 120 9.13 -16.23 13.70
N LEU A 121 8.06 -16.28 14.49
CA LEU A 121 7.17 -15.13 14.69
C LEU A 121 7.84 -13.99 15.47
N SER A 122 8.61 -14.31 16.51
CA SER A 122 9.36 -13.32 17.31
C SER A 122 10.43 -12.64 16.45
N ASP A 123 11.21 -13.44 15.71
CA ASP A 123 12.24 -12.93 14.81
C ASP A 123 11.65 -12.04 13.72
N TYR A 124 10.52 -12.45 13.15
CA TYR A 124 9.81 -11.65 12.16
C TYR A 124 9.29 -10.33 12.75
N ALA A 125 8.72 -10.35 13.96
CA ALA A 125 8.29 -9.14 14.66
C ALA A 125 9.47 -8.18 14.91
N GLN A 126 10.62 -8.69 15.35
CA GLN A 126 11.83 -7.90 15.52
C GLN A 126 12.33 -7.29 14.20
N LEU A 127 12.29 -8.06 13.11
CA LEU A 127 12.66 -7.56 11.78
C LEU A 127 11.71 -6.45 11.31
N CYS A 128 10.40 -6.62 11.51
CA CYS A 128 9.40 -5.61 11.19
C CYS A 128 9.62 -4.33 12.02
N GLY A 129 9.82 -4.46 13.33
CA GLY A 129 10.09 -3.34 14.24
C GLY A 129 11.34 -2.56 13.85
N ARG A 130 12.45 -3.27 13.58
CA ARG A 130 13.69 -2.64 13.10
C ARG A 130 13.51 -1.93 11.76
N THR A 131 12.76 -2.53 10.84
CA THR A 131 12.48 -1.93 9.52
C THR A 131 11.65 -0.67 9.66
N LEU A 132 10.62 -0.70 10.50
CA LEU A 132 9.74 0.44 10.79
C LEU A 132 10.50 1.58 11.47
N ALA A 133 11.29 1.27 12.50
CA ALA A 133 12.13 2.24 13.20
C ALA A 133 13.10 2.95 12.24
N ARG A 134 13.77 2.18 11.35
CA ARG A 134 14.65 2.76 10.32
C ARG A 134 13.91 3.65 9.34
N ALA A 135 12.73 3.24 8.88
CA ALA A 135 11.92 4.05 7.98
C ALA A 135 11.54 5.40 8.64
N HIS A 136 11.06 5.38 9.88
CA HIS A 136 10.71 6.59 10.62
C HIS A 136 11.91 7.49 10.92
N ALA A 137 13.05 6.92 11.31
CA ALA A 137 14.27 7.68 11.52
C ALA A 137 14.77 8.36 10.23
N ARG A 138 14.59 7.72 9.06
CA ARG A 138 15.00 8.31 7.78
C ARG A 138 14.06 9.38 7.25
N SER A 139 12.77 9.29 7.56
CA SER A 139 11.75 10.23 7.07
C SER A 139 11.32 11.29 8.07
N GLY A 140 11.79 11.21 9.32
CA GLY A 140 11.41 12.11 10.42
C GLY A 140 12.63 12.64 11.18
N ASP A 141 12.43 13.09 12.41
CA ASP A 141 13.49 13.50 13.33
C ASP A 141 13.78 12.35 14.32
N PRO A 142 14.92 11.65 14.19
CA PRO A 142 15.26 10.53 15.08
C PRO A 142 15.36 10.94 16.55
N ALA A 143 15.86 12.15 16.84
CA ALA A 143 16.04 12.61 18.22
C ALA A 143 14.68 12.92 18.86
N ALA A 144 13.78 13.59 18.13
CA ALA A 144 12.42 13.83 18.61
C ALA A 144 11.63 12.52 18.81
N ILE A 145 11.76 11.57 17.87
CA ILE A 145 11.10 10.26 17.97
C ILE A 145 11.63 9.47 19.18
N ALA A 146 12.95 9.44 19.37
CA ALA A 146 13.57 8.75 20.52
C ALA A 146 13.17 9.42 21.84
N GLY A 147 13.15 10.76 21.90
CA GLY A 147 12.73 11.51 23.08
C GLY A 147 11.25 11.29 23.43
N TYR A 148 10.36 11.26 22.42
CA TYR A 148 8.94 10.97 22.60
C TYR A 148 8.69 9.53 23.07
N THR A 149 9.46 8.58 22.54
CA THR A 149 9.39 7.16 22.94
C THR A 149 9.83 6.97 24.38
N GLY A 150 10.85 7.70 24.82
CA GLY A 150 11.36 7.63 26.18
C GLY A 150 12.09 6.33 26.49
N LYS A 151 12.11 5.95 27.77
CA LYS A 151 12.79 4.74 28.28
C LYS A 151 11.85 3.81 29.06
N SER A 152 10.58 4.16 29.17
CA SER A 152 9.57 3.33 29.83
C SER A 152 8.85 2.45 28.81
N ASP A 153 8.14 1.45 29.33
CA ASP A 153 7.37 0.50 28.51
C ASP A 153 6.06 1.11 27.97
N ALA A 154 5.82 2.41 28.15
CA ALA A 154 4.56 3.07 27.81
C ALA A 154 4.21 2.98 26.31
N LEU A 155 5.21 3.09 25.42
CA LEU A 155 4.97 2.91 23.98
C LEU A 155 4.69 1.44 23.64
N ASP A 156 5.41 0.53 24.27
CA ASP A 156 5.27 -0.92 24.05
C ASP A 156 3.86 -1.38 24.48
N ASP A 157 3.41 -0.94 25.66
CA ASP A 157 2.06 -1.17 26.18
C ASP A 157 0.99 -0.58 25.25
N ALA A 158 1.20 0.63 24.73
CA ALA A 158 0.26 1.26 23.80
C ALA A 158 0.14 0.50 22.47
N ILE A 159 1.26 0.03 21.92
CA ILE A 159 1.29 -0.77 20.70
C ILE A 159 0.62 -2.13 20.93
N ALA A 160 0.92 -2.80 22.05
CA ALA A 160 0.32 -4.09 22.41
C ALA A 160 -1.20 -3.98 22.62
N SER A 161 -1.63 -2.92 23.31
CA SER A 161 -3.05 -2.61 23.52
C SER A 161 -3.77 -2.36 22.18
N PHE A 162 -3.20 -1.53 21.31
CA PHE A 162 -3.75 -1.29 19.97
C PHE A 162 -3.82 -2.58 19.15
N ALA A 163 -2.77 -3.40 19.15
CA ALA A 163 -2.72 -4.65 18.40
C ALA A 163 -3.83 -5.63 18.86
N THR A 164 -4.04 -5.75 20.17
CA THR A 164 -5.09 -6.60 20.75
C THR A 164 -6.48 -6.09 20.37
N ALA A 165 -6.74 -4.78 20.55
CA ALA A 165 -8.02 -4.18 20.15
C ALA A 165 -8.30 -4.31 18.64
N TYR A 166 -7.26 -4.20 17.81
CA TYR A 166 -7.39 -4.38 16.36
C TYR A 166 -7.66 -5.84 15.97
N ALA A 167 -7.12 -6.81 16.71
CA ALA A 167 -7.41 -8.23 16.50
C ALA A 167 -8.89 -8.54 16.83
N ASP A 168 -9.42 -7.98 17.91
CA ASP A 168 -10.83 -8.09 18.28
C ASP A 168 -11.73 -7.46 17.21
N GLN A 169 -11.40 -6.25 16.76
CA GLN A 169 -12.12 -5.57 15.69
C GLN A 169 -12.12 -6.40 14.39
N THR A 170 -10.97 -6.98 14.03
CA THR A 170 -10.85 -7.83 12.83
C THR A 170 -11.74 -9.06 12.93
N SER A 171 -11.83 -9.67 14.11
CA SER A 171 -12.70 -10.83 14.37
C SER A 171 -14.18 -10.46 14.26
N ALA A 172 -14.57 -9.31 14.83
CA ALA A 172 -15.93 -8.77 14.73
C ALA A 172 -16.33 -8.44 13.28
N ASP A 173 -15.43 -7.81 12.52
CA ASP A 173 -15.65 -7.47 11.10
C ASP A 173 -15.80 -8.73 10.25
N HIS A 174 -15.00 -9.77 10.52
CA HIS A 174 -15.14 -11.06 9.84
C HIS A 174 -16.51 -11.70 10.13
N ALA A 175 -16.94 -11.71 11.40
CA ALA A 175 -18.26 -12.23 11.77
C ALA A 175 -19.40 -11.45 11.07
N ALA A 176 -19.30 -10.12 11.01
CA ALA A 176 -20.25 -9.27 10.30
C ALA A 176 -20.30 -9.59 8.79
N LEU A 177 -19.13 -9.80 8.16
CA LEU A 177 -19.03 -10.20 6.76
C LEU A 177 -19.70 -11.56 6.50
N VAL A 178 -19.46 -12.56 7.35
CA VAL A 178 -20.07 -13.89 7.23
C VAL A 178 -21.60 -13.79 7.35
N LYS A 179 -22.11 -13.02 8.32
CA LYS A 179 -23.55 -12.76 8.48
C LYS A 179 -24.16 -12.10 7.24
N ALA A 180 -23.50 -11.10 6.68
CA ALA A 180 -23.95 -10.42 5.47
C ALA A 180 -24.01 -11.37 4.26
N LYS A 181 -23.00 -12.24 4.09
CA LYS A 181 -22.99 -13.26 3.02
C LYS A 181 -24.11 -14.31 3.17
N GLY A 182 -24.45 -14.69 4.40
CA GLY A 182 -25.53 -15.64 4.69
C GLY A 182 -26.93 -15.10 4.41
N THR A 183 -27.07 -13.77 4.25
CA THR A 183 -28.34 -13.12 3.97
C THR A 183 -28.47 -12.91 2.47
N LYS A 184 -29.11 -13.83 1.72
CA LYS A 184 -29.41 -13.60 0.29
C LYS A 184 -30.27 -12.34 0.16
N PRO A 185 -29.94 -11.38 -0.72
CA PRO A 185 -30.82 -10.25 -0.97
C PRO A 185 -32.09 -10.77 -1.65
N THR A 186 -33.23 -10.62 -0.98
CA THR A 186 -34.55 -10.79 -1.58
C THR A 186 -34.67 -9.74 -2.68
N ALA A 187 -34.66 -10.16 -3.94
CA ALA A 187 -34.90 -9.28 -5.07
C ALA A 187 -36.30 -8.67 -4.93
N THR A 188 -36.39 -7.41 -4.52
CA THR A 188 -37.65 -6.67 -4.52
C THR A 188 -38.02 -6.43 -5.98
N LYS A 189 -38.89 -7.28 -6.55
CA LYS A 189 -39.54 -7.01 -7.83
C LYS A 189 -40.31 -5.69 -7.68
N LYS A 190 -39.80 -4.60 -8.25
CA LYS A 190 -40.63 -3.41 -8.50
C LYS A 190 -41.75 -3.83 -9.45
N ALA A 191 -42.99 -3.78 -8.97
CA ALA A 191 -44.17 -3.91 -9.82
C ALA A 191 -44.10 -2.84 -10.92
N LYS A 192 -44.21 -3.26 -12.18
CA LYS A 192 -44.48 -2.34 -13.29
C LYS A 192 -45.86 -1.73 -13.03
N ALA A 193 -45.91 -0.43 -12.79
CA ALA A 193 -47.14 0.34 -12.91
C ALA A 193 -47.52 0.39 -14.40
N ALA A 194 -48.78 0.08 -14.69
CA ALA A 194 -49.41 0.12 -16.00
C ALA A 194 -49.73 1.55 -16.42
#